data_AF-A0A7S3CJC3-F1
#
_entry.id   AF-A0A7S3CJC3-F1
#
_cell.length_a   1.000
_cell.length_b   1.000
_cell.length_c   1.000
_cell.angle_alpha   90.00
_cell.angle_beta   90.00
_cell.angle_gamma   90.00
#
_symmetry.space_group_name_H-M   'P 1'
#
loop_
_entity.id
_entity.type
_entity.pdbx_description
1 polymer ?
#
loop_
_entity_poly.entity_id
_entity_poly.type
_entity_poly.pdbx_seq_one_letter_code
_entity_poly.pdbx_strand_id
1 'polypeptide(L)'
;MLLDYACGGELFTLLRREGRFANDVALFFAVEIILAFEYLHASNIAYRDLKPENLLIDKEGHVKITDFGFAKEVPDKTYTLCGTPEYLAPEIIQSKGHNKNVDWWALGVLIFEMLAGYPPFYDDNPIGIYQKIMDGYYEFPPHVEPKARDLIRSFLCADRSLRMGCSSSGSEEIKNHKWFRGVDWQMVFKRQVPPPWVPKLKNQTDTQ
;
A
#
# COMPACT_ATOMS: atom_id res chain seq x y z
N MET A 1 5.53 5.25 -22.99
CA MET A 1 6.20 6.16 -22.04
C MET A 1 7.64 5.73 -21.90
N LEU A 2 8.57 6.68 -21.79
CA LEU A 2 9.93 6.47 -21.30
C LEU A 2 9.93 6.90 -19.83
N LEU A 3 10.29 6.00 -18.92
CA LEU A 3 10.35 6.25 -17.47
C LEU A 3 11.78 6.05 -16.97
N ASP A 4 12.10 6.67 -15.83
CA ASP A 4 13.37 6.45 -15.14
C ASP A 4 13.50 4.99 -14.71
N TYR A 5 14.70 4.44 -14.86
CA TYR A 5 15.01 3.09 -14.45
C TYR A 5 15.15 2.98 -12.92
N ALA A 6 14.41 2.06 -12.31
CA ALA A 6 14.53 1.72 -10.89
C ALA A 6 15.22 0.34 -10.74
N CYS A 7 16.51 0.40 -10.42
CA CYS A 7 17.42 -0.75 -10.44
C CYS A 7 17.31 -1.69 -9.23
N GLY A 8 16.54 -1.34 -8.19
CA GLY A 8 16.30 -2.22 -7.05
C GLY A 8 15.25 -3.29 -7.31
N GLY A 9 14.61 -3.27 -8.49
CA GLY A 9 13.54 -4.18 -8.85
C GLY A 9 12.26 -3.90 -8.08
N GLU A 10 11.34 -4.86 -8.16
CA GLU A 10 10.04 -4.82 -7.50
C GLU A 10 10.15 -5.13 -6.01
N LEU A 11 9.38 -4.42 -5.19
CA LEU A 11 9.17 -4.73 -3.79
C LEU A 11 8.62 -6.15 -3.63
N PHE A 12 7.83 -6.62 -4.60
CA PHE A 12 7.37 -8.01 -4.69
C PHE A 12 8.51 -9.02 -4.61
N THR A 13 9.53 -8.88 -5.46
CA THR A 13 10.68 -9.79 -5.51
C THR A 13 11.45 -9.77 -4.18
N LEU A 14 11.63 -8.58 -3.59
CA LEU A 14 12.24 -8.44 -2.27
C LEU A 14 11.43 -9.16 -1.20
N LEU A 15 10.11 -8.94 -1.16
CA LEU A 15 9.22 -9.56 -0.18
C LEU A 15 9.20 -11.09 -0.30
N ARG A 16 9.14 -11.62 -1.52
CA ARG A 16 9.17 -13.06 -1.78
C ARG A 16 10.50 -13.69 -1.36
N ARG A 17 11.62 -12.98 -1.57
CA ARG A 17 12.94 -13.43 -1.14
C ARG A 17 13.08 -13.51 0.39
N GLU A 18 12.61 -12.49 1.10
CA GLU A 18 12.67 -12.44 2.57
C GLU A 18 11.55 -13.26 3.23
N GLY A 19 10.55 -13.68 2.46
CA GLY A 19 9.34 -14.36 2.92
C GLY A 19 8.34 -13.41 3.58
N ARG A 20 8.83 -12.52 4.47
CA ARG A 20 8.10 -11.39 5.06
C ARG A 20 9.07 -10.34 5.54
N PHE A 21 8.59 -9.12 5.75
CA PHE A 21 9.37 -8.04 6.34
C PHE A 21 9.24 -7.98 7.86
N ALA A 22 10.31 -7.51 8.50
CA ALA A 22 10.26 -7.05 9.88
C ALA A 22 9.42 -5.77 9.98
N ASN A 23 8.95 -5.45 11.19
CA ASN A 23 8.00 -4.36 11.42
C ASN A 23 8.55 -2.99 10.97
N ASP A 24 9.82 -2.72 11.26
CA ASP A 24 10.54 -1.51 10.87
C ASP A 24 10.71 -1.37 9.35
N VAL A 25 10.99 -2.48 8.66
CA VAL A 25 11.10 -2.53 7.19
C VAL A 25 9.75 -2.23 6.53
N ALA A 26 8.67 -2.88 6.99
CA ALA A 26 7.32 -2.60 6.49
C ALA A 26 6.88 -1.17 6.80
N LEU A 27 7.24 -0.64 7.98
CA LEU A 27 6.96 0.74 8.38
C LEU A 27 7.65 1.74 7.46
N PHE A 28 8.91 1.52 7.11
CA PHE A 28 9.65 2.38 6.18
C PHE A 28 8.93 2.53 4.84
N PHE A 29 8.57 1.42 4.18
CA PHE A 29 7.87 1.50 2.90
C PHE A 29 6.46 2.10 3.03
N ALA A 30 5.74 1.76 4.11
CA ALA A 30 4.40 2.30 4.35
C ALA A 30 4.40 3.83 4.51
N VAL A 31 5.36 4.42 5.24
CA VAL A 31 5.40 5.88 5.43
C VAL A 31 5.67 6.64 4.13
N GLU A 32 6.46 6.08 3.22
CA GLU A 32 6.72 6.68 1.91
C GLU A 32 5.47 6.63 1.01
N ILE A 33 4.77 5.49 1.01
CA ILE A 33 3.54 5.31 0.23
C ILE A 33 2.43 6.25 0.74
N ILE A 34 2.33 6.46 2.06
CA ILE A 34 1.38 7.41 2.65
C ILE A 34 1.64 8.83 2.14
N LEU A 35 2.89 9.28 2.08
CA LEU A 35 3.22 10.61 1.55
C LEU A 35 2.92 10.71 0.04
N ALA A 36 3.18 9.65 -0.72
CA ALA A 36 2.84 9.61 -2.14
C ALA A 36 1.32 9.70 -2.37
N PHE A 37 0.52 8.94 -1.61
CA PHE A 37 -0.93 9.00 -1.68
C PHE A 37 -1.48 10.35 -1.22
N GLU A 38 -0.96 10.92 -0.14
CA GLU A 38 -1.33 12.27 0.29
C GLU A 38 -1.14 13.29 -0.85
N TYR A 39 -0.02 13.23 -1.56
CA TYR A 39 0.24 14.09 -2.71
C TYR A 39 -0.76 13.88 -3.85
N LEU A 40 -1.01 12.63 -4.25
CA LEU A 40 -1.98 12.30 -5.31
C LEU A 40 -3.39 12.74 -4.92
N HIS A 41 -3.79 12.47 -3.68
CA HIS A 41 -5.14 12.73 -3.18
C HIS A 41 -5.41 14.22 -3.03
N ALA A 42 -4.39 15.04 -2.73
CA ALA A 42 -4.50 16.51 -2.75
C ALA A 42 -4.87 17.04 -4.15
N SER A 43 -4.51 16.31 -5.20
CA SER A 43 -4.85 16.62 -6.60
C SER A 43 -6.07 15.83 -7.10
N ASN A 44 -6.86 15.24 -6.19
CA ASN A 44 -7.99 14.36 -6.50
C ASN A 44 -7.65 13.15 -7.36
N ILE A 45 -6.40 12.69 -7.38
CA ILE A 45 -5.99 11.51 -8.12
C ILE A 45 -6.13 10.28 -7.22
N ALA A 46 -6.85 9.27 -7.69
CA ALA A 46 -6.87 7.92 -7.11
C ALA A 46 -5.89 7.03 -7.90
N TYR A 47 -5.03 6.28 -7.23
CA TYR A 47 -4.02 5.43 -7.88
C TYR A 47 -4.59 4.09 -8.35
N ARG A 48 -5.34 3.40 -7.48
CA ARG A 48 -6.20 2.23 -7.77
C ARG A 48 -5.52 0.93 -8.22
N ASP A 49 -4.19 0.83 -8.22
CA ASP A 49 -3.48 -0.44 -8.46
C ASP A 49 -2.28 -0.63 -7.51
N LEU A 50 -2.44 -0.32 -6.23
CA LEU A 50 -1.38 -0.59 -5.25
C LEU A 50 -1.22 -2.09 -5.07
N LYS A 51 0.01 -2.56 -5.31
CA LYS A 51 0.49 -3.91 -5.06
C LYS A 51 2.03 -3.91 -5.06
N PRO A 52 2.71 -4.91 -4.47
CA PRO A 52 4.16 -4.94 -4.39
C PRO A 52 4.87 -4.90 -5.76
N GLU A 53 4.23 -5.38 -6.82
CA GLU A 53 4.74 -5.40 -8.20
C GLU A 53 4.83 -3.99 -8.78
N ASN A 54 3.94 -3.09 -8.37
CA ASN A 54 3.91 -1.70 -8.84
C ASN A 54 4.74 -0.75 -7.94
N LEU A 55 5.51 -1.31 -7.01
CA LEU A 55 6.40 -0.57 -6.13
C LEU A 55 7.83 -0.96 -6.46
N LEU A 56 8.56 -0.05 -7.10
CA LEU A 56 9.96 -0.26 -7.42
C LEU A 56 10.85 0.32 -6.33
N ILE A 57 12.00 -0.29 -6.10
CA ILE A 57 13.02 0.25 -5.20
C ILE A 57 14.09 0.93 -6.04
N ASP A 58 14.43 2.17 -5.72
CA ASP A 58 15.49 2.87 -6.42
C ASP A 58 16.88 2.55 -5.87
N LYS A 59 17.93 3.10 -6.50
CA LYS A 59 19.32 2.87 -6.13
C LYS A 59 19.66 3.28 -4.69
N GLU A 60 18.86 4.16 -4.09
CA GLU A 60 19.02 4.68 -2.74
C GLU A 60 18.13 3.90 -1.75
N GLY A 61 17.40 2.87 -2.18
CA GLY A 61 16.59 2.03 -1.30
C GLY A 61 15.18 2.58 -0.98
N HIS A 62 14.74 3.62 -1.69
CA HIS A 62 13.42 4.22 -1.47
C HIS A 62 12.40 3.72 -2.50
N VAL A 63 11.12 3.77 -2.13
CA VAL A 63 10.03 3.32 -3.00
C VAL A 63 9.71 4.34 -4.09
N LYS A 64 9.43 3.83 -5.29
CA LYS A 64 8.85 4.57 -6.41
C LYS A 64 7.60 3.83 -6.86
N ILE A 65 6.46 4.52 -6.83
CA ILE A 65 5.22 4.02 -7.40
C ILE A 65 5.34 4.08 -8.93
N THR A 66 5.09 2.96 -9.60
CA THR A 66 5.05 2.86 -11.07
C THR A 66 3.63 2.57 -11.54
N ASP A 67 3.45 2.32 -12.84
CA ASP A 67 2.18 1.92 -13.48
C ASP A 67 0.95 2.72 -13.05
N PHE A 68 0.79 3.90 -13.65
CA PHE A 68 -0.38 4.76 -13.45
C PHE A 68 -1.53 4.41 -14.42
N GLY A 69 -1.55 3.20 -14.99
CA GLY A 69 -2.56 2.78 -15.97
C GLY A 69 -4.01 2.83 -15.46
N PHE A 70 -4.20 2.63 -14.14
CA PHE A 70 -5.49 2.80 -13.47
C PHE A 70 -5.62 4.10 -12.69
N ALA A 71 -4.60 4.95 -12.67
CA ALA A 71 -4.70 6.24 -12.00
C ALA A 71 -5.76 7.11 -12.68
N LYS A 72 -6.54 7.86 -11.89
CA LYS A 72 -7.61 8.70 -12.42
C LYS A 72 -7.89 9.88 -11.52
N GLU A 73 -8.18 11.04 -12.10
CA GLU A 73 -8.75 12.17 -11.37
C GLU A 73 -10.22 11.87 -11.02
N VAL A 74 -10.53 11.83 -9.73
CA VAL A 74 -11.82 11.47 -9.15
C VAL A 74 -12.23 12.55 -8.14
N PRO A 75 -12.86 13.66 -8.58
CA PRO A 75 -13.30 14.73 -7.68
C PRO A 75 -14.45 14.32 -6.76
N ASP A 76 -15.27 13.33 -7.18
CA ASP A 76 -16.34 12.75 -6.35
C ASP A 76 -16.28 11.21 -6.39
N LYS A 77 -16.82 10.58 -7.45
CA LYS A 77 -16.84 9.12 -7.60
C LYS A 77 -16.53 8.64 -9.02
N THR A 78 -16.04 7.42 -9.12
CA THR A 78 -15.88 6.65 -10.35
C THR A 78 -16.43 5.23 -10.16
N TYR A 79 -16.76 4.55 -11.25
CA TYR A 79 -17.48 3.26 -11.22
C TYR A 79 -16.72 2.11 -11.93
N THR A 80 -15.58 2.42 -12.55
CA THR A 80 -14.77 1.41 -13.27
C THR A 80 -14.23 0.36 -12.32
N LEU A 81 -14.62 -0.89 -12.48
CA LEU A 81 -13.99 -2.02 -11.80
C LEU A 81 -12.59 -2.21 -12.40
N CYS A 82 -11.56 -1.90 -11.63
CA CYS A 82 -10.15 -2.07 -11.99
C CYS A 82 -9.31 -2.29 -10.74
N GLY A 83 -8.08 -2.77 -10.93
CA GLY A 83 -7.16 -3.15 -9.88
C GLY A 83 -6.94 -4.66 -9.82
N THR A 84 -6.14 -5.08 -8.85
CA THR A 84 -5.75 -6.48 -8.65
C THR A 84 -6.67 -7.14 -7.61
N PRO A 85 -7.22 -8.36 -7.83
CA PRO A 85 -8.30 -8.93 -7.01
C PRO A 85 -8.10 -8.88 -5.50
N GLU A 86 -6.91 -9.23 -5.01
CA GLU A 86 -6.52 -9.29 -3.60
C GLU A 86 -6.52 -7.90 -2.92
N TYR A 87 -6.40 -6.85 -3.73
CA TYR A 87 -6.27 -5.45 -3.31
C TYR A 87 -7.56 -4.64 -3.47
N LEU A 88 -8.62 -5.21 -4.04
CA LEU A 88 -9.87 -4.50 -4.27
C LEU A 88 -10.60 -4.19 -2.97
N ALA A 89 -11.04 -2.94 -2.82
CA ALA A 89 -11.92 -2.54 -1.74
C ALA A 89 -13.35 -3.10 -1.95
N PRO A 90 -14.11 -3.41 -0.88
CA PRO A 90 -15.46 -3.98 -0.99
C PRO A 90 -16.41 -3.15 -1.88
N GLU A 91 -16.32 -1.82 -1.82
CA GLU A 91 -17.16 -0.93 -2.62
C GLU A 91 -16.89 -0.98 -4.13
N ILE A 92 -15.68 -1.40 -4.55
CA ILE A 92 -15.35 -1.62 -5.96
C ILE A 92 -16.05 -2.90 -6.43
N ILE A 93 -15.93 -3.98 -5.66
CA ILE A 93 -16.55 -5.28 -5.93
C ILE A 93 -18.08 -5.14 -6.03
N GLN A 94 -18.67 -4.38 -5.11
CA GLN A 94 -20.12 -4.13 -5.08
C GLN A 94 -20.60 -3.10 -6.11
N SER A 95 -19.72 -2.53 -6.93
CA SER A 95 -20.07 -1.50 -7.93
C SER A 95 -20.81 -0.28 -7.36
N LYS A 96 -20.56 0.08 -6.09
CA LYS A 96 -21.25 1.18 -5.38
C LYS A 96 -20.72 2.59 -5.73
N GLY A 97 -19.73 2.65 -6.61
CA GLY A 97 -18.95 3.85 -6.87
C GLY A 97 -17.92 4.11 -5.77
N HIS A 98 -16.71 4.44 -6.18
CA HIS A 98 -15.57 4.61 -5.29
C HIS A 98 -14.83 5.93 -5.58
N ASN A 99 -14.01 6.33 -4.62
CA ASN A 99 -13.17 7.53 -4.69
C ASN A 99 -11.72 7.15 -4.33
N LYS A 100 -10.84 8.13 -4.17
CA LYS A 100 -9.44 7.95 -3.79
C LYS A 100 -9.20 7.15 -2.50
N ASN A 101 -10.20 7.02 -1.62
CA ASN A 101 -10.08 6.30 -0.36
C ASN A 101 -9.94 4.77 -0.53
N VAL A 102 -10.13 4.22 -1.72
CA VAL A 102 -9.81 2.80 -2.01
C VAL A 102 -8.31 2.54 -1.92
N ASP A 103 -7.47 3.57 -2.13
CA ASP A 103 -6.03 3.46 -1.98
C ASP A 103 -5.64 3.17 -0.52
N TRP A 104 -6.40 3.69 0.46
CA TRP A 104 -6.18 3.39 1.88
C TRP A 104 -6.54 1.96 2.25
N TRP A 105 -7.56 1.38 1.62
CA TRP A 105 -7.84 -0.06 1.75
C TRP A 105 -6.68 -0.89 1.21
N ALA A 106 -6.22 -0.57 -0.01
CA ALA A 106 -5.12 -1.27 -0.65
C ALA A 106 -3.82 -1.14 0.16
N LEU A 107 -3.58 0.00 0.82
CA LEU A 107 -2.46 0.16 1.77
C LEU A 107 -2.58 -0.79 2.96
N GLY A 108 -3.79 -0.99 3.51
CA GLY A 108 -4.03 -1.98 4.56
C GLY A 108 -3.69 -3.40 4.12
N VAL A 109 -4.07 -3.78 2.89
CA VAL A 109 -3.73 -5.07 2.27
C VAL A 109 -2.20 -5.20 2.13
N LEU A 110 -1.54 -4.16 1.62
CA LEU A 110 -0.09 -4.15 1.43
C LEU A 110 0.68 -4.28 2.76
N ILE A 111 0.31 -3.53 3.79
CA ILE A 111 0.96 -3.60 5.11
C ILE A 111 0.78 -4.99 5.72
N PHE A 112 -0.41 -5.59 5.57
CA PHE A 112 -0.62 -6.97 5.98
C PHE A 112 0.31 -7.91 5.21
N GLU A 113 0.35 -7.82 3.87
CA GLU A 113 1.16 -8.72 3.04
C GLU A 113 2.66 -8.58 3.35
N MET A 114 3.17 -7.37 3.55
CA MET A 114 4.55 -7.14 3.97
C MET A 114 4.87 -7.84 5.30
N LEU A 115 3.97 -7.78 6.29
CA LEU A 115 4.21 -8.33 7.64
C LEU A 115 3.93 -9.84 7.72
N ALA A 116 3.02 -10.36 6.89
CA ALA A 116 2.59 -11.76 6.91
C ALA A 116 3.31 -12.64 5.88
N GLY A 117 3.72 -12.05 4.75
CA GLY A 117 4.25 -12.75 3.57
C GLY A 117 3.21 -13.21 2.55
N TYR A 118 1.93 -12.96 2.84
CA TYR A 118 0.78 -13.32 2.02
C TYR A 118 -0.37 -12.32 2.24
N PRO A 119 -1.24 -12.09 1.23
CA PRO A 119 -2.34 -11.14 1.36
C PRO A 119 -3.42 -11.64 2.34
N PRO A 120 -4.16 -10.74 3.01
CA PRO A 120 -5.19 -11.11 3.98
C PRO A 120 -6.36 -11.88 3.36
N PHE A 121 -6.65 -11.62 2.09
CA PHE A 121 -7.69 -12.28 1.32
C PHE A 121 -7.05 -12.97 0.11
N TYR A 122 -7.00 -14.30 0.12
CA TYR A 122 -6.46 -15.11 -0.97
C TYR A 122 -7.36 -16.30 -1.26
N ASP A 123 -7.41 -16.71 -2.50
CA ASP A 123 -8.15 -17.89 -2.98
C ASP A 123 -7.62 -18.28 -4.37
N ASP A 124 -7.87 -19.50 -4.82
CA ASP A 124 -7.42 -19.97 -6.13
C ASP A 124 -8.19 -19.31 -7.29
N ASN A 125 -9.39 -18.78 -7.00
CA ASN A 125 -10.23 -18.12 -7.98
C ASN A 125 -10.69 -16.74 -7.49
N PRO A 126 -10.71 -15.70 -8.37
CA PRO A 126 -11.09 -14.34 -7.99
C PRO A 126 -12.44 -14.21 -7.28
N ILE A 127 -13.43 -15.06 -7.59
CA ILE A 127 -14.73 -15.03 -6.92
C ILE A 127 -14.60 -15.40 -5.43
N GLY A 128 -13.72 -16.34 -5.09
CA GLY A 128 -13.44 -16.71 -3.70
C GLY A 128 -12.73 -15.58 -2.94
N ILE A 129 -11.82 -14.88 -3.60
CA ILE A 129 -11.16 -13.68 -3.07
C ILE A 129 -12.22 -12.60 -2.76
N TYR A 130 -13.13 -12.34 -3.70
CA TYR A 130 -14.18 -11.36 -3.51
C TYR A 130 -15.11 -11.71 -2.35
N GLN A 131 -15.49 -12.99 -2.22
CA GLN A 131 -16.31 -13.43 -1.09
C GLN A 131 -15.60 -13.17 0.24
N LYS A 132 -14.30 -13.49 0.36
CA LYS A 132 -13.51 -13.24 1.56
C LYS A 132 -13.37 -11.76 1.90
N ILE A 133 -13.16 -10.91 0.89
CA ILE A 133 -13.16 -9.44 1.05
C ILE A 133 -14.51 -8.96 1.58
N MET A 134 -15.60 -9.49 1.03
CA MET A 134 -16.95 -9.12 1.43
C MET A 134 -17.32 -9.60 2.83
N ASP A 135 -16.85 -10.78 3.23
CA ASP A 135 -17.02 -11.33 4.57
C ASP A 135 -16.16 -10.58 5.60
N GLY A 136 -15.05 -9.97 5.15
CA GLY A 136 -14.15 -9.17 5.99
C GLY A 136 -13.35 -10.00 7.00
N TYR A 137 -13.31 -11.32 6.83
CA TYR A 137 -12.61 -12.22 7.75
C TYR A 137 -11.17 -12.47 7.28
N TYR A 138 -10.21 -12.19 8.16
CA TYR A 138 -8.80 -12.53 8.00
C TYR A 138 -8.15 -12.67 9.39
N GLU A 139 -7.09 -13.47 9.47
CA GLU A 139 -6.37 -13.74 10.71
C GLU A 139 -4.95 -13.20 10.66
N PHE A 140 -4.51 -12.60 11.75
CA PHE A 140 -3.12 -12.14 11.89
C PHE A 140 -2.24 -13.28 12.37
N PRO A 141 -1.08 -13.50 11.72
CA PRO A 141 -0.04 -14.34 12.30
C PRO A 141 0.38 -13.86 13.70
N PRO A 142 0.78 -14.77 14.61
CA PRO A 142 1.13 -14.42 15.99
C PRO A 142 2.24 -13.37 16.12
N HIS A 143 3.16 -13.29 15.16
CA HIS A 143 4.30 -12.37 15.17
C HIS A 143 3.96 -10.93 14.77
N VAL A 144 2.79 -10.66 14.16
CA VAL A 144 2.40 -9.30 13.78
C VAL A 144 2.11 -8.49 15.05
N GLU A 145 2.75 -7.34 15.22
CA GLU A 145 2.63 -6.55 16.45
C GLU A 145 1.22 -5.98 16.67
N PRO A 146 0.74 -5.84 17.93
CA PRO A 146 -0.60 -5.32 18.22
C PRO A 146 -0.91 -3.98 17.57
N LYS A 147 0.06 -3.06 17.51
CA LYS A 147 -0.10 -1.75 16.87
C LYS A 147 -0.30 -1.86 15.35
N ALA A 148 0.40 -2.79 14.70
CA ALA A 148 0.21 -3.04 13.27
C ALA A 148 -1.17 -3.65 13.00
N ARG A 149 -1.61 -4.60 13.85
CA ARG A 149 -2.95 -5.21 13.75
C ARG A 149 -4.06 -4.17 13.89
N ASP A 150 -3.90 -3.25 14.85
CA ASP A 150 -4.83 -2.13 15.07
C ASP A 150 -4.96 -1.27 13.82
N LEU A 151 -3.82 -0.83 13.26
CA LEU A 151 -3.76 -0.03 12.03
C LEU A 151 -4.43 -0.75 10.85
N ILE A 152 -4.06 -2.01 10.61
CA ILE A 152 -4.57 -2.79 9.48
C ILE A 152 -6.09 -2.96 9.61
N ARG A 153 -6.63 -3.19 10.81
CA ARG A 153 -8.09 -3.25 11.03
C ARG A 153 -8.77 -1.93 10.70
N SER A 154 -8.15 -0.80 11.05
CA SER A 154 -8.70 0.52 10.73
C SER A 154 -8.71 0.81 9.22
N PHE A 155 -7.76 0.28 8.45
CA PHE A 155 -7.76 0.35 6.98
C PHE A 155 -8.72 -0.67 6.33
N LEU A 156 -8.71 -1.92 6.80
CA LEU A 156 -9.55 -3.00 6.28
C LEU A 156 -10.95 -2.97 6.93
N CYS A 157 -11.54 -1.78 6.97
CA CYS A 157 -12.90 -1.54 7.41
C CYS A 157 -13.83 -1.44 6.18
N ALA A 158 -14.84 -2.32 6.12
CA ALA A 158 -15.81 -2.32 5.02
C ALA A 158 -16.69 -1.06 5.03
N ASP A 159 -17.00 -0.51 6.21
CA ASP A 159 -17.68 0.78 6.33
C ASP A 159 -16.71 1.92 6.04
N ARG A 160 -16.89 2.54 4.88
CA ARG A 160 -16.07 3.67 4.40
C ARG A 160 -16.12 4.88 5.33
N SER A 161 -17.19 5.06 6.10
CA SER A 161 -17.28 6.19 7.04
C SER A 161 -16.41 6.00 8.28
N LEU A 162 -16.07 4.75 8.60
CA LEU A 162 -15.22 4.35 9.73
C LEU A 162 -13.79 3.98 9.32
N ARG A 163 -13.55 3.83 8.01
CA ARG A 163 -12.23 3.50 7.47
C ARG A 163 -11.27 4.67 7.67
N MET A 164 -10.11 4.37 8.26
CA MET A 164 -9.06 5.36 8.50
C MET A 164 -8.63 6.05 7.21
N GLY A 165 -8.44 7.37 7.27
CA GLY A 165 -8.11 8.18 6.09
C GLY A 165 -9.32 8.61 5.26
N CYS A 166 -10.54 8.16 5.60
CA CYS A 166 -11.77 8.59 4.94
C CYS A 166 -12.47 9.77 5.64
N SER A 167 -12.02 10.14 6.84
CA SER A 167 -12.50 11.31 7.57
C SER A 167 -12.05 12.62 6.91
N SER A 168 -12.57 13.75 7.38
CA SER A 168 -12.12 15.07 6.93
C SER A 168 -10.65 15.35 7.25
N SER A 169 -10.06 14.61 8.19
CA SER A 169 -8.64 14.69 8.54
C SER A 169 -7.73 13.94 7.55
N GLY A 170 -8.28 13.06 6.71
CA GLY A 170 -7.53 12.38 5.64
C GLY A 170 -6.25 11.69 6.14
N SER A 171 -5.13 11.96 5.47
CA SER A 171 -3.81 11.41 5.83
C SER A 171 -3.35 11.76 7.24
N GLU A 172 -3.81 12.88 7.82
CA GLU A 172 -3.38 13.31 9.15
C GLU A 172 -3.82 12.33 10.24
N GLU A 173 -5.02 11.74 10.10
CA GLU A 173 -5.48 10.68 11.00
C GLU A 173 -4.56 9.45 10.96
N ILE A 174 -4.15 9.05 9.75
CA ILE A 174 -3.23 7.93 9.54
C ILE A 174 -1.89 8.22 10.20
N LYS A 175 -1.32 9.41 9.96
CA LYS A 175 0.00 9.81 10.49
C LYS A 175 0.07 9.84 12.01
N ASN A 176 -1.06 10.07 12.67
CA ASN A 176 -1.18 10.10 14.13
C ASN A 176 -1.40 8.71 14.76
N HIS A 177 -1.55 7.65 13.95
CA HIS A 177 -1.73 6.31 14.47
C HIS A 177 -0.49 5.81 15.24
N LYS A 178 -0.72 5.04 16.31
CA LYS A 178 0.33 4.58 17.26
C LYS A 178 1.43 3.74 16.62
N TRP A 179 1.17 3.11 15.49
CA TRP A 179 2.17 2.34 14.73
C TRP A 179 3.24 3.25 14.12
N PHE A 180 2.89 4.49 13.74
CA PHE A 180 3.82 5.49 13.21
C PHE A 180 4.45 6.39 14.29
N ARG A 181 4.30 6.03 15.58
CA ARG A 181 4.86 6.83 16.67
C ARG A 181 6.38 6.93 16.52
N GLY A 182 6.89 8.17 16.45
CA GLY A 182 8.32 8.45 16.30
C GLY A 182 8.77 8.65 14.85
N VAL A 183 7.86 8.51 13.88
CA VAL A 183 8.13 8.87 12.48
C VAL A 183 8.25 10.40 12.37
N ASP A 184 9.40 10.87 11.90
CA ASP A 184 9.55 12.26 11.44
C ASP A 184 9.17 12.33 9.95
N TRP A 185 7.92 12.73 9.69
CA TRP A 185 7.37 12.83 8.34
C TRP A 185 8.13 13.82 7.44
N GLN A 186 8.78 14.83 8.01
CA GLN A 186 9.60 15.77 7.25
C GLN A 186 10.93 15.13 6.82
N MET A 187 11.54 14.32 7.69
CA MET A 187 12.73 13.54 7.31
C MET A 187 12.41 12.49 6.26
N VAL A 188 11.25 11.82 6.36
CA VAL A 188 10.80 10.86 5.32
C VAL A 188 10.64 11.59 3.99
N PHE A 189 9.90 12.71 3.96
CA PHE A 189 9.71 13.51 2.75
C PHE A 189 11.02 13.97 2.11
N LYS A 190 12.01 14.34 2.93
CA LYS A 190 13.34 14.76 2.47
C LYS A 190 14.29 13.60 2.18
N ARG A 191 13.83 12.35 2.29
CA ARG A 191 14.63 11.12 2.11
C ARG A 191 15.87 11.10 3.01
N GLN A 192 15.72 11.55 4.26
CA GLN A 192 16.78 11.61 5.26
C GLN A 192 16.73 10.44 6.26
N VAL A 193 15.66 9.64 6.21
CA VAL A 193 15.59 8.39 6.98
C VAL A 193 16.38 7.31 6.24
N PRO A 194 17.37 6.65 6.88
CA PRO A 194 18.13 5.59 6.25
C PRO A 194 17.21 4.43 5.82
N PRO A 195 17.32 3.95 4.57
CA PRO A 195 16.55 2.80 4.09
C PRO A 195 17.00 1.51 4.80
N PRO A 196 16.08 0.58 5.09
CA PRO A 196 16.41 -0.71 5.69
C PRO A 196 17.16 -1.64 4.72
N TRP A 197 17.01 -1.39 3.42
CA TRP A 197 17.62 -2.18 2.36
C TRP A 197 18.01 -1.30 1.18
N VAL A 198 19.22 -1.49 0.67
CA VAL A 198 19.75 -0.80 -0.51
C VAL A 198 20.19 -1.84 -1.54
N PRO A 199 19.80 -1.70 -2.82
CA PRO A 199 20.23 -2.62 -3.87
C PRO A 199 21.76 -2.68 -4.03
N LYS A 200 22.30 -3.89 -4.19
CA LYS A 200 23.71 -4.09 -4.54
C LYS A 200 23.89 -4.07 -6.06
N LEU A 201 24.19 -2.90 -6.60
CA LEU A 201 24.38 -2.69 -8.04
C LEU A 201 25.83 -2.95 -8.45
N LYS A 202 26.05 -3.70 -9.53
CA LYS A 202 27.37 -3.85 -10.16
C LYS A 202 27.72 -2.64 -11.03
N ASN A 203 26.72 -2.04 -11.69
CA ASN A 203 26.83 -0.83 -12.50
C ASN A 203 25.45 -0.15 -12.65
N GLN A 204 25.39 0.98 -13.37
CA GLN A 204 24.16 1.79 -13.50
C GLN A 204 23.06 1.17 -14.37
N THR A 205 23.37 0.11 -15.12
CA THR A 205 22.45 -0.61 -16.02
C THR A 205 22.24 -2.06 -15.59
N ASP A 206 22.52 -2.38 -14.33
CA ASP A 206 22.48 -3.74 -13.81
C ASP A 206 21.03 -4.22 -13.67
N THR A 207 20.68 -5.35 -14.32
CA THR A 207 19.31 -5.89 -14.40
C THR A 207 19.11 -7.18 -13.59
N GLN A 208 19.84 -7.32 -12.47
CA GLN A 208 19.79 -8.52 -11.61
C GLN A 208 18.38 -8.97 -11.22
#